data_AF-A0A7R7WBG7-F1
#
_entry.id   AF-A0A7R7WBG7-F1
#
_cell.length_a   1.000
_cell.length_b   1.000
_cell.length_c   1.000
_cell.angle_alpha   90.00
_cell.angle_beta   90.00
_cell.angle_gamma   90.00
#
_symmetry.space_group_name_H-M   'P 1'
#
loop_
_entity.id
_entity.type
_entity.pdbx_description
1 polymer ?
#
loop_
_entity_poly.entity_id
_entity_poly.type
_entity_poly.pdbx_seq_one_letter_code
_entity_poly.pdbx_strand_id
1 'polypeptide(L)'
;MAPRWPQVNDGPEHINEHATYLRKACNQLQAVGRGRQNQVPWNIVQPYLASTLALIGKVLRHAMDEILQHVQDAAKCTQNIQKDITVIRKCSRNGGSIKEC
;
A
#
# COMPACT_ATOMS: atom_id res chain seq x y z
N MET A 1 17.36 -36.60 9.72
CA MET A 1 17.27 -35.73 8.51
C MET A 1 17.10 -34.29 8.96
N ALA A 2 17.93 -33.37 8.47
CA ALA A 2 17.77 -31.94 8.78
C ALA A 2 16.58 -31.36 7.98
N PRO A 3 15.78 -30.45 8.56
CA PRO A 3 14.69 -29.82 7.84
C PRO A 3 15.23 -29.03 6.64
N ARG A 4 14.62 -29.24 5.46
CA ARG A 4 14.90 -28.41 4.28
C ARG A 4 14.15 -27.08 4.46
N TRP A 5 14.90 -26.01 4.69
CA TRP A 5 14.33 -24.67 4.79
C TRP A 5 14.02 -24.10 3.40
N PRO A 6 12.91 -23.36 3.24
CA PRO A 6 12.63 -22.65 2.00
C PRO A 6 13.68 -21.57 1.79
N GLN A 7 14.22 -21.47 0.56
CA GLN A 7 15.03 -20.31 0.21
C GLN A 7 14.14 -19.07 0.05
N VAL A 8 14.64 -17.97 0.60
CA VAL A 8 14.02 -16.65 0.53
C VAL A 8 14.84 -15.84 -0.46
N ASN A 9 14.30 -15.65 -1.65
CA ASN A 9 14.83 -14.67 -2.59
C ASN A 9 14.25 -13.29 -2.26
N ASP A 10 15.00 -12.25 -2.61
CA ASP A 10 14.57 -10.85 -2.57
C ASP A 10 13.17 -10.75 -3.19
N GLY A 11 12.19 -10.46 -2.34
CA GLY A 11 10.83 -10.96 -2.52
C GLY A 11 10.05 -10.46 -3.75
N PRO A 12 8.84 -11.02 -3.95
CA PRO A 12 8.01 -10.77 -5.13
C PRO A 12 7.79 -9.28 -5.43
N GLU A 13 7.71 -8.98 -6.74
CA GLU A 13 7.51 -7.62 -7.25
C GLU A 13 6.16 -7.06 -6.75
N HIS A 14 5.12 -7.89 -6.81
CA HIS A 14 3.76 -7.57 -6.38
C HIS A 14 3.53 -7.79 -4.87
N ILE A 15 2.84 -6.84 -4.24
CA ILE A 15 2.53 -6.82 -2.80
C ILE A 15 1.76 -8.08 -2.38
N ASN A 16 0.77 -8.52 -3.16
CA ASN A 16 -0.05 -9.70 -2.83
C ASN A 16 0.74 -11.02 -2.85
N GLU A 17 1.65 -11.17 -3.81
CA GLU A 17 2.51 -12.34 -3.91
C GLU A 17 3.51 -12.37 -2.76
N HIS A 18 4.07 -11.21 -2.41
CA HIS A 18 4.99 -11.05 -1.30
C HIS A 18 4.31 -11.32 0.06
N ALA A 19 3.09 -10.83 0.25
CA ALA A 19 2.29 -11.13 1.45
C ALA A 19 1.96 -12.62 1.55
N THR A 20 1.60 -13.26 0.44
CA THR A 20 1.31 -14.70 0.40
C THR A 20 2.56 -15.53 0.71
N TYR A 21 3.71 -15.12 0.18
CA TYR A 21 4.99 -15.76 0.44
C TYR A 21 5.37 -15.69 1.92
N LEU A 22 5.34 -14.49 2.52
CA LEU A 22 5.65 -14.29 3.94
C LEU A 22 4.68 -15.03 4.86
N ARG A 23 3.39 -15.11 4.50
CA ARG A 23 2.41 -15.90 5.26
C ARG A 23 2.76 -17.38 5.26
N LYS A 24 3.14 -17.95 4.12
CA LYS A 24 3.58 -19.36 4.03
C LYS A 24 4.84 -19.61 4.84
N ALA A 25 5.80 -18.71 4.76
CA ALA A 25 7.04 -18.76 5.53
C ALA A 25 6.81 -18.70 7.04
N CYS A 26 6.00 -17.73 7.51
CA CYS A 26 5.61 -17.64 8.91
C CYS A 26 4.90 -18.91 9.39
N ASN A 27 3.97 -19.47 8.60
CA ASN A 27 3.29 -20.72 8.93
C ASN A 27 4.28 -21.89 9.07
N GLN A 28 5.28 -21.98 8.18
CA GLN A 28 6.32 -23.01 8.25
C GLN A 28 7.22 -22.83 9.48
N LEU A 29 7.63 -21.60 9.80
CA LEU A 29 8.39 -21.29 11.02
C LEU A 29 7.60 -21.62 12.30
N GLN A 30 6.29 -21.34 12.29
CA GLN A 30 5.41 -21.64 13.43
C GLN A 30 5.20 -23.16 13.60
N ALA A 31 5.19 -23.91 12.49
CA ALA A 31 5.10 -25.37 12.48
C ALA A 31 6.36 -26.09 13.00
N VAL A 32 7.50 -25.41 13.13
CA VAL A 32 8.72 -25.96 13.75
C VAL A 32 8.48 -26.35 15.23
N GLY A 33 7.37 -25.90 15.82
CA GLY A 33 6.89 -26.35 17.12
C GLY A 33 7.49 -25.54 18.26
N ARG A 34 6.62 -25.11 19.19
CA ARG A 34 7.04 -24.48 20.47
C ARG A 34 8.00 -25.44 21.19
N GLY A 35 9.27 -25.09 21.27
CA GLY A 35 10.33 -25.91 21.89
C GLY A 35 11.50 -26.28 20.98
N ARG A 36 11.38 -26.14 19.65
CA ARG A 36 12.51 -26.34 18.71
C ARG A 36 13.00 -25.04 18.05
N GLN A 37 12.64 -23.89 18.61
CA GLN A 37 13.07 -22.57 18.12
C GLN A 37 14.59 -22.44 18.04
N ASN A 38 15.33 -23.06 18.97
CA ASN A 38 16.80 -23.10 18.95
C ASN A 38 17.40 -23.92 17.79
N GLN A 39 16.58 -24.66 17.04
CA GLN A 39 17.01 -25.42 15.86
C GLN A 39 16.80 -24.64 14.57
N VAL A 40 16.19 -23.45 14.61
CA VAL A 40 16.04 -22.57 13.46
C VAL A 40 17.31 -21.72 13.34
N PRO A 41 18.14 -21.91 12.30
CA PRO A 41 19.36 -21.14 12.15
C PRO A 41 19.03 -19.66 11.89
N TRP A 42 19.79 -18.73 12.49
CA TRP A 42 19.55 -17.29 12.32
C TRP A 42 19.68 -16.83 10.86
N ASN A 43 20.55 -17.46 10.08
CA ASN A 43 20.68 -17.22 8.63
C ASN A 43 19.42 -17.58 7.83
N ILE A 44 18.48 -18.34 8.41
CA ILE A 44 17.16 -18.59 7.83
C ILE A 44 16.17 -17.50 8.24
N VAL A 45 16.25 -17.01 9.48
CA VAL A 45 15.33 -16.00 10.02
C VAL A 45 15.60 -14.60 9.46
N GLN A 46 16.87 -14.25 9.27
CA GLN A 46 17.30 -12.92 8.81
C GLN A 46 16.69 -12.50 7.45
N PRO A 47 16.67 -13.36 6.40
CA PRO A 47 16.00 -13.04 5.14
C PRO A 47 14.49 -12.82 5.29
N TYR A 48 13.81 -13.55 6.18
CA TYR A 48 12.37 -13.35 6.42
C TYR A 48 12.09 -11.99 7.06
N LEU A 49 12.91 -11.56 8.01
CA LEU A 49 12.83 -10.24 8.63
C LEU A 49 13.07 -9.13 7.61
N ALA A 50 14.11 -9.26 6.78
CA ALA A 50 14.42 -8.31 5.71
C ALA A 50 13.26 -8.20 4.71
N SER A 51 12.72 -9.32 4.22
CA SER A 51 11.57 -9.34 3.32
C SER A 51 10.30 -8.76 3.95
N THR A 52 10.08 -9.00 5.25
CA THR A 52 8.93 -8.41 5.98
C THR A 52 9.04 -6.89 6.05
N LEU A 53 10.21 -6.36 6.38
CA LEU A 53 10.46 -4.91 6.40
C LEU A 53 10.31 -4.31 4.99
N ALA A 54 10.81 -4.99 3.96
CA ALA A 54 10.66 -4.56 2.58
C ALA A 54 9.18 -4.50 2.16
N LEU A 55 8.36 -5.48 2.56
CA LEU A 55 6.92 -5.47 2.29
C LEU A 55 6.22 -4.28 2.99
N ILE A 56 6.52 -4.03 4.27
CA ILE A 56 5.98 -2.88 5.00
C ILE A 56 6.33 -1.58 4.29
N GLY A 57 7.58 -1.43 3.84
CA GLY A 57 8.01 -0.28 3.07
C GLY A 57 7.26 -0.10 1.74
N LYS A 58 7.01 -1.20 1.00
CA LYS A 58 6.21 -1.17 -0.24
C LYS A 58 4.76 -0.76 0.03
N VAL A 59 4.12 -1.32 1.06
CA VAL A 59 2.73 -1.00 1.43
C VAL A 59 2.58 0.46 1.84
N LEU A 60 3.49 0.95 2.70
CA LEU A 60 3.48 2.37 3.12
C LEU A 60 3.62 3.31 1.93
N ARG A 61 4.52 3.01 0.98
CA ARG A 61 4.72 3.85 -0.20
C ARG A 61 3.47 3.87 -1.09
N HIS A 62 2.89 2.69 -1.38
CA HIS A 62 1.69 2.59 -2.20
C HIS A 62 0.49 3.32 -1.57
N ALA A 63 0.31 3.16 -0.25
CA ALA A 63 -0.76 3.85 0.47
C ALA A 63 -0.57 5.37 0.45
N MET A 64 0.66 5.85 0.59
CA MET A 64 0.96 7.29 0.52
C MET A 64 0.72 7.87 -0.88
N ASP A 65 1.09 7.16 -1.93
CA ASP A 65 0.84 7.57 -3.31
C ASP A 65 -0.67 7.64 -3.61
N GLU A 66 -1.45 6.65 -3.19
CA GLU A 66 -2.92 6.66 -3.32
C GLU A 66 -3.55 7.84 -2.56
N ILE A 67 -3.16 8.05 -1.29
CA ILE A 67 -3.66 9.16 -0.49
C ILE A 67 -3.33 10.50 -1.16
N LEU A 68 -2.10 10.65 -1.65
CA LEU A 68 -1.68 11.88 -2.33
C LEU A 68 -2.52 12.12 -3.59
N GLN A 69 -2.76 11.09 -4.39
CA GLN A 69 -3.61 11.17 -5.58
C GLN A 69 -5.04 11.61 -5.22
N HIS A 70 -5.64 10.99 -4.19
CA HIS A 70 -6.98 11.37 -3.73
C HIS A 70 -7.07 12.82 -3.25
N VAL A 71 -6.04 13.31 -2.55
CA VAL A 71 -5.98 14.72 -2.11
C VAL A 71 -5.88 15.66 -3.30
N GLN A 72 -5.06 15.33 -4.31
CA GLN A 72 -4.94 16.14 -5.53
C GLN A 72 -6.26 16.19 -6.31
N ASP A 73 -6.95 15.06 -6.45
CA ASP A 73 -8.24 14.98 -7.13
C ASP A 73 -9.32 15.78 -6.39
N ALA A 74 -9.36 15.70 -5.05
CA ALA A 74 -10.26 16.50 -4.22
C ALA A 74 -9.98 18.00 -4.33
N ALA A 75 -8.71 18.41 -4.37
CA ALA A 75 -8.31 19.79 -4.56
C ALA A 75 -8.75 20.32 -5.93
N LYS A 76 -8.54 19.53 -7.00
CA LYS A 76 -8.97 19.87 -8.37
C LYS A 76 -10.49 19.99 -8.48
N CYS A 77 -11.23 19.08 -7.85
CA CYS A 77 -12.69 19.13 -7.78
C CYS A 77 -13.16 20.43 -7.10
N THR A 78 -12.55 20.78 -5.96
CA THR A 78 -12.88 22.00 -5.22
C THR A 78 -12.60 23.26 -6.04
N GLN A 79 -11.47 23.30 -6.77
CA GLN A 79 -11.16 24.42 -7.67
C GLN A 79 -12.18 24.56 -8.80
N ASN A 80 -12.67 23.45 -9.35
CA ASN A 80 -13.71 23.49 -10.38
C ASN A 80 -15.03 24.03 -9.83
N ILE A 81 -15.47 23.54 -8.67
CA ILE A 81 -16.67 24.05 -7.99
C ILE A 81 -16.54 25.56 -7.73
N GLN A 82 -15.37 26.03 -7.29
CA GLN A 82 -15.14 27.46 -7.04
C GLN A 82 -15.25 28.29 -8.33
N LYS A 83 -14.76 27.78 -9.46
CA LYS A 83 -14.92 28.43 -10.77
C LYS A 83 -16.39 28.51 -11.16
N ASP A 84 -17.13 27.40 -11.03
CA ASP A 84 -18.55 27.34 -11.37
C ASP A 84 -19.37 28.31 -10.52
N ILE A 85 -19.15 28.33 -9.20
CA ILE A 85 -19.79 29.30 -8.29
C ILE A 85 -19.47 30.74 -8.70
N THR A 86 -18.24 31.01 -9.12
CA THR A 86 -17.83 32.35 -9.58
C THR A 86 -18.58 32.76 -10.84
N VAL A 87 -18.73 31.84 -11.81
CA VAL A 87 -19.50 32.07 -13.04
C VAL A 87 -20.97 32.32 -12.71
N ILE A 88 -21.59 31.44 -11.92
CA ILE A 88 -22.99 31.57 -11.48
C ILE A 88 -23.22 32.91 -10.79
N ARG A 89 -22.33 33.32 -9.88
CA ARG A 89 -22.43 34.61 -9.17
C ARG A 89 -22.35 35.79 -10.13
N LYS A 90 -21.47 35.74 -11.15
CA LYS A 90 -21.39 36.79 -12.17
C LYS A 90 -22.66 36.87 -13.00
N CYS A 91 -23.21 35.72 -13.42
CA CYS A 91 -24.46 35.66 -14.18
C CYS A 91 -25.66 36.19 -13.39
N SER A 92 -25.79 35.81 -12.11
CA SER A 92 -26.84 36.31 -11.23
C SER A 92 -26.74 37.82 -10.97
N ARG A 93 -25.53 38.38 -10.87
CA ARG A 93 -25.33 39.83 -10.68
C ARG A 93 -25.68 40.67 -11.93
N ASN A 94 -25.57 40.08 -13.12
CA ASN A 94 -25.88 40.76 -14.39
C ASN A 94 -27.34 40.60 -14.84
N GLY A 95 -28.21 39.97 -14.03
CA GLY A 95 -29.64 39.82 -14.31
C GLY A 95 -30.00 38.85 -15.44
N GLY A 96 -29.03 38.10 -15.97
CA GLY A 96 -29.23 37.13 -17.05
C GLY A 96 -29.65 35.74 -16.56
N SER A 97 -30.46 35.04 -17.36
CA SER A 97 -30.87 33.65 -17.09
C SER A 97 -29.66 32.71 -17.21
N ILE A 98 -29.55 31.68 -16.36
CA ILE A 98 -28.43 30.72 -16.36
C ILE A 98 -28.25 30.01 -17.73
N LYS A 99 -29.28 30.03 -18.60
CA LYS A 99 -29.23 29.44 -19.95
C LYS A 99 -28.60 30.36 -21.02
N GLU A 100 -28.37 31.63 -20.70
CA GLU A 100 -27.78 32.65 -21.59
C GLU A 100 -26.33 33.00 -21.20
N CYS A 101 -25.86 32.42 -20.09
CA CYS A 101 -24.47 32.16 -19.78
C CYS A 101 -24.15 30.69 -20.16
#